data_AF-A0A7S1FZG7-F1
#
_entry.id   AF-A0A7S1FZG7-F1
#
_cell.length_a   1.000
_cell.length_b   1.000
_cell.length_c   1.000
_cell.angle_alpha   90.00
_cell.angle_beta   90.00
_cell.angle_gamma   90.00
#
_symmetry.space_group_name_H-M   'P 1'
#
loop_
_entity.id
_entity.type
_entity.pdbx_description
1 polymer ?
#
loop_
_entity_poly.entity_id
_entity_poly.type
_entity_poly.pdbx_seq_one_letter_code
_entity_poly.pdbx_strand_id
1 'polypeptide(L)'
;MTAYDYSVDLWAAGCILAGLLFWREPFFRGRDNVDQLAKVAGILGTEDLAAYCRKYGVVLRPDVRGAVFGTSSDSDTESEGGRDEAKGTTKMAAMERNVPRKRKRPWRDIPPPADAPPIPPEGIDLVDRLLRYDHAERPTAVEAMAHPFFDEVRETIEREWAEENAAREEKEVTSPSNFLQ
;
A
#
# COMPACT_ATOMS: atom_id res chain seq x y z
N MET A 1 0.19 14.47 -19.37
CA MET A 1 0.62 14.80 -18.01
C MET A 1 0.36 13.58 -17.15
N THR A 2 1.34 12.71 -16.96
CA THR A 2 1.16 11.53 -16.09
C THR A 2 1.40 11.99 -14.66
N ALA A 3 0.32 12.37 -14.00
CA ALA A 3 0.30 12.88 -12.64
C ALA A 3 0.98 11.90 -11.68
N TYR A 4 2.15 12.29 -11.20
CA TYR A 4 2.65 11.77 -9.94
C TYR A 4 1.74 12.36 -8.87
N ASP A 5 0.73 11.59 -8.49
CA ASP A 5 -0.36 12.03 -7.63
C ASP A 5 -0.04 11.73 -6.17
N TYR A 6 -0.64 12.46 -5.22
CA TYR A 6 -0.45 12.37 -3.76
C TYR A 6 -0.51 10.92 -3.22
N SER A 7 -1.15 10.02 -3.97
CA SER A 7 -1.15 8.56 -3.77
C SER A 7 0.23 7.91 -3.60
N VAL A 8 1.31 8.49 -4.13
CA VAL A 8 2.67 7.94 -3.95
C VAL A 8 3.17 8.15 -2.53
N ASP A 9 2.91 9.31 -1.94
CA ASP A 9 3.26 9.60 -0.55
C ASP A 9 2.49 8.67 0.41
N LEU A 10 1.24 8.36 0.06
CA LEU A 10 0.40 7.43 0.82
C LEU A 10 0.92 5.99 0.76
N TRP A 11 1.52 5.57 -0.35
CA TRP A 11 2.22 4.28 -0.41
C TRP A 11 3.45 4.26 0.50
N ALA A 12 4.25 5.34 0.49
CA ALA A 12 5.40 5.46 1.38
C ALA A 12 4.97 5.44 2.85
N ALA A 13 3.92 6.19 3.21
CA ALA A 13 3.31 6.17 4.53
C ALA A 13 2.84 4.77 4.94
N GLY A 14 2.20 4.03 4.03
CA GLY A 14 1.81 2.63 4.25
C GLY A 14 3.00 1.72 4.51
N CYS A 15 4.13 1.91 3.83
CA CYS A 15 5.36 1.14 4.06
C CYS A 15 5.98 1.43 5.43
N ILE A 16 5.97 2.70 5.86
CA ILE A 16 6.46 3.11 7.18
C ILE A 16 5.54 2.52 8.26
N LEU A 17 4.23 2.70 8.12
CA LEU A 17 3.25 2.15 9.08
C LEU A 17 3.35 0.63 9.19
N ALA A 18 3.50 -0.09 8.07
CA ALA A 18 3.74 -1.52 8.08
C ALA A 18 5.06 -1.88 8.78
N GLY A 19 6.12 -1.10 8.57
CA GLY A 19 7.39 -1.28 9.27
C GLY A 19 7.26 -1.16 10.79
N LEU A 20 6.51 -0.16 11.25
CA LEU A 20 6.23 0.09 12.66
C LEU A 20 5.34 -1.00 13.28
N LEU A 21 4.22 -1.33 12.63
CA LEU A 21 3.27 -2.31 13.15
C LEU A 21 3.84 -3.73 13.20
N PHE A 22 4.60 -4.13 12.17
CA PHE A 22 5.20 -5.47 12.13
C PHE A 22 6.61 -5.52 12.74
N TRP A 23 7.11 -4.41 13.32
CA TRP A 23 8.44 -4.29 13.92
C TRP A 23 9.56 -4.78 12.98
N ARG A 24 9.48 -4.36 11.71
CA ARG A 24 10.39 -4.80 10.64
C ARG A 24 10.75 -3.64 9.72
N GLU A 25 11.98 -3.15 9.83
CA GLU A 25 12.45 -2.02 9.02
C GLU A 25 13.67 -2.35 8.15
N PRO A 26 13.62 -2.23 6.81
CA PRO A 26 12.42 -1.97 6.01
C PRO A 26 11.42 -3.15 6.04
N PHE A 27 10.13 -2.86 5.82
CA PHE A 27 9.11 -3.91 5.70
C PHE A 27 9.31 -4.72 4.41
N PHE A 28 9.43 -4.03 3.27
CA PHE A 28 9.81 -4.60 1.98
C PHE A 28 11.33 -4.42 1.76
N ARG A 29 12.12 -5.49 1.99
CA ARG A 29 13.59 -5.48 1.78
C ARG A 29 13.98 -6.10 0.44
N GLY A 30 14.05 -5.28 -0.60
CA GLY A 30 14.64 -5.64 -1.89
C GLY A 30 16.13 -5.30 -1.96
N ARG A 31 16.91 -6.12 -2.68
CA ARG A 31 18.34 -5.88 -2.96
C ARG A 31 18.57 -4.87 -4.08
N ASP A 32 17.62 -4.79 -5.00
CA ASP A 32 17.57 -3.86 -6.13
C ASP A 32 16.09 -3.56 -6.47
N ASN A 33 15.84 -2.74 -7.49
CA ASN A 33 14.47 -2.36 -7.86
C ASN A 33 13.61 -3.53 -8.34
N VAL A 34 14.23 -4.54 -8.97
CA VAL A 34 13.53 -5.73 -9.47
C VAL A 34 13.13 -6.63 -8.30
N ASP A 35 14.08 -6.90 -7.40
CA ASP A 35 13.87 -7.66 -6.17
C ASP A 35 12.86 -6.93 -5.25
N GLN A 36 12.89 -5.60 -5.19
CA GLN A 36 11.92 -4.79 -4.44
C GLN A 36 10.48 -5.05 -4.91
N LEU A 37 10.23 -4.98 -6.23
CA LEU A 37 8.90 -5.28 -6.76
C LEU A 37 8.51 -6.75 -6.52
N ALA A 38 9.47 -7.68 -6.61
CA ALA A 38 9.23 -9.08 -6.30
C ALA A 38 8.86 -9.30 -4.80
N LYS A 39 9.45 -8.55 -3.86
CA LYS A 39 9.07 -8.59 -2.44
C LYS A 39 7.65 -8.06 -2.22
N VAL A 40 7.29 -6.96 -2.88
CA VAL A 40 5.94 -6.40 -2.83
C VAL A 40 4.93 -7.42 -3.37
N ALA A 41 5.20 -8.00 -4.54
CA ALA A 41 4.36 -9.03 -5.15
C ALA A 41 4.28 -10.33 -4.36
N GLY A 42 5.30 -10.66 -3.56
CA GLY A 42 5.25 -11.77 -2.63
C GLY A 42 4.26 -11.59 -1.48
N ILE A 43 3.89 -10.34 -1.15
CA ILE A 43 2.94 -10.02 -0.07
C ILE A 43 1.58 -9.64 -0.64
N LEU A 44 1.53 -8.64 -1.54
CA LEU A 44 0.27 -8.16 -2.13
C LEU A 44 -0.29 -9.10 -3.20
N GLY A 45 0.49 -10.08 -3.65
CA GLY A 45 0.11 -11.00 -4.71
C GLY A 45 0.43 -10.47 -6.09
N THR A 46 0.48 -11.41 -7.04
CA THR A 46 0.78 -11.16 -8.46
C THR A 46 -0.48 -10.91 -9.29
N GLU A 47 -1.65 -11.34 -8.81
CA GLU A 47 -2.92 -11.18 -9.54
C GLU A 47 -3.36 -9.71 -9.60
N ASP A 48 -3.30 -9.01 -8.46
CA ASP A 48 -3.65 -7.59 -8.37
C ASP A 48 -2.66 -6.74 -9.16
N LEU A 49 -1.38 -7.11 -9.17
CA LEU A 49 -0.36 -6.46 -10.00
C LEU A 49 -0.63 -6.66 -11.49
N ALA A 50 -1.00 -7.87 -11.91
CA ALA A 50 -1.37 -8.14 -13.30
C ALA A 50 -2.63 -7.36 -13.70
N ALA A 51 -3.63 -7.27 -12.82
CA ALA A 51 -4.83 -6.47 -13.03
C ALA A 51 -4.48 -4.98 -13.18
N TYR A 52 -3.62 -4.45 -12.32
CA TYR A 52 -3.09 -3.09 -12.42
C TYR A 52 -2.39 -2.85 -13.77
N CYS A 53 -1.49 -3.75 -14.18
CA CYS A 53 -0.81 -3.64 -15.46
C CYS A 53 -1.79 -3.64 -16.64
N ARG A 54 -2.85 -4.46 -16.60
CA ARG A 54 -3.89 -4.47 -17.64
C ARG A 54 -4.71 -3.18 -17.65
N LYS A 55 -5.12 -2.69 -16.47
CA LYS A 55 -5.95 -1.48 -16.34
C LYS A 55 -5.26 -0.24 -16.92
N TYR A 56 -3.97 -0.09 -16.64
CA TYR A 56 -3.20 1.09 -17.05
C TYR A 56 -2.29 0.85 -18.26
N GLY A 57 -2.35 -0.33 -18.89
CA GLY A 57 -1.51 -0.67 -20.05
C GLY A 57 0.00 -0.72 -19.75
N VAL A 58 0.39 -1.01 -18.50
CA VAL A 58 1.79 -1.02 -18.06
C VAL A 58 2.48 -2.28 -18.58
N VAL A 59 3.47 -2.11 -19.44
CA VAL A 59 4.30 -3.20 -19.95
C VAL A 59 5.54 -3.36 -19.08
N LEU A 60 5.60 -4.46 -18.32
CA LEU A 60 6.78 -4.81 -17.54
C LEU A 60 7.90 -5.33 -18.44
N ARG A 61 9.12 -4.86 -18.16
CA ARG A 61 10.33 -5.39 -18.81
C ARG A 61 10.46 -6.91 -18.56
N PRO A 62 11.09 -7.67 -19.47
CA PRO A 62 11.19 -9.13 -19.35
C PRO A 62 11.88 -9.62 -18.06
N ASP A 63 12.93 -8.92 -17.63
CA ASP A 63 13.67 -9.21 -16.39
C ASP A 63 12.77 -9.04 -15.14
N VAL A 64 12.02 -7.94 -15.10
CA VAL A 64 11.06 -7.66 -14.02
C VAL A 64 9.92 -8.69 -14.02
N ARG A 65 9.40 -9.01 -15.21
CA ARG A 65 8.33 -10.00 -15.37
C ARG A 65 8.78 -11.37 -14.88
N GLY A 66 9.97 -11.83 -15.29
CA GLY A 66 10.51 -13.12 -14.86
C GLY A 66 10.71 -13.19 -13.34
N ALA A 67 11.18 -12.12 -12.71
CA ALA A 67 11.36 -12.07 -11.25
C ALA A 67 10.04 -12.12 -10.47
N VAL A 68 8.99 -11.46 -10.97
CA VAL A 68 7.71 -11.31 -10.27
C VAL A 68 6.77 -12.49 -10.53
N PHE A 69 6.66 -12.91 -11.79
CA PHE A 69 5.72 -13.92 -12.26
C PHE A 69 6.34 -15.30 -12.43
N GLY A 70 7.67 -15.42 -12.31
CA GLY A 70 8.40 -16.63 -12.63
C GLY A 70 8.67 -16.75 -14.13
N THR A 71 9.80 -17.36 -14.47
CA THR A 71 10.09 -17.83 -15.83
C THR A 71 9.54 -19.25 -15.93
N SER A 72 8.64 -19.54 -16.87
CA SER A 72 8.44 -20.93 -17.27
C SER A 72 9.80 -21.46 -17.72
N SER A 73 10.27 -22.53 -17.10
CA SER A 73 11.31 -23.36 -17.71
C SER A 73 10.63 -24.12 -18.86
N ASP A 74 10.50 -23.48 -20.02
CA ASP A 74 10.14 -24.21 -21.23
C ASP A 74 11.43 -24.89 -21.72
N SER A 75 11.55 -26.19 -21.47
CA SER A 75 12.47 -27.05 -22.22
C SER A 75 11.95 -27.21 -23.64
N ASP A 76 12.84 -27.01 -24.59
CA ASP A 76 12.62 -26.90 -26.03
C ASP A 76 11.79 -28.04 -26.66
N THR A 77 10.87 -27.68 -27.54
CA THR A 77 10.85 -28.29 -28.88
C THR A 77 10.43 -27.24 -29.90
N GLU A 78 11.39 -26.84 -30.73
CA GLU A 78 11.19 -26.01 -31.91
C GLU A 78 10.26 -26.68 -32.91
N SER A 79 9.41 -25.90 -33.57
CA SER A 79 9.08 -26.15 -34.96
C SER A 79 8.77 -24.81 -35.65
N GLU A 80 9.56 -24.55 -36.70
CA GLU A 80 9.48 -23.38 -37.57
C GLU A 80 8.20 -23.36 -38.40
N GLY A 81 7.78 -22.14 -38.78
CA GLY A 81 7.04 -21.91 -40.01
C GLY A 81 5.92 -20.88 -39.90
N GLY A 82 6.03 -19.80 -40.68
CA GLY A 82 4.87 -18.99 -41.07
C GLY A 82 5.00 -17.50 -40.81
N ARG A 83 5.55 -16.80 -41.81
CA ARG A 83 5.38 -15.37 -42.06
C ARG A 83 3.88 -15.05 -42.13
N ASP A 84 3.39 -14.07 -41.38
CA ASP A 84 2.32 -13.14 -41.78
C ASP A 84 2.14 -12.00 -40.75
N GLU A 85 2.18 -10.77 -41.27
CA GLU A 85 1.94 -9.53 -40.56
C GLU A 85 0.43 -9.34 -40.31
N ALA A 86 -0.01 -9.32 -39.04
CA ALA A 86 -1.19 -8.56 -38.59
C ALA A 86 -1.37 -8.62 -37.06
N LYS A 87 -1.74 -7.47 -36.47
CA LYS A 87 -2.39 -7.25 -35.15
C LYS A 87 -1.47 -7.15 -33.91
N GLY A 88 -1.07 -5.92 -33.64
CA GLY A 88 -0.40 -5.46 -32.41
C GLY A 88 -1.26 -5.40 -31.15
N THR A 89 -2.21 -6.32 -30.93
CA THR A 89 -3.04 -6.33 -29.71
C THR A 89 -3.14 -7.69 -29.01
N THR A 90 -2.48 -8.76 -29.49
CA THR A 90 -2.78 -10.13 -29.04
C THR A 90 -1.64 -10.88 -28.36
N LYS A 91 -0.48 -10.25 -28.08
CA LYS A 91 0.65 -10.95 -27.41
C LYS A 91 0.54 -11.03 -25.89
N MET A 92 -0.19 -10.12 -25.24
CA MET A 92 -0.39 -10.18 -23.78
C MET A 92 -1.35 -11.31 -23.40
N ALA A 93 -2.47 -11.45 -24.09
CA ALA A 93 -3.51 -12.45 -23.79
C ALA A 93 -3.06 -13.91 -24.03
N ALA A 94 -2.18 -14.15 -25.00
CA ALA A 94 -1.72 -15.51 -25.33
C ALA A 94 -0.67 -16.07 -24.35
N MET A 95 0.09 -15.19 -23.68
CA MET A 95 1.20 -15.53 -22.76
C MET A 95 0.73 -15.75 -21.30
N GLU A 96 -0.52 -15.38 -20.97
CA GLU A 96 -1.08 -15.43 -19.61
C GLU A 96 -1.45 -16.84 -19.10
N ARG A 97 -1.37 -17.88 -19.95
CA ARG A 97 -1.93 -19.20 -19.62
C ARG A 97 -1.13 -20.05 -18.63
N ASN A 98 0.12 -19.71 -18.30
CA ASN A 98 0.99 -20.59 -17.50
C ASN A 98 1.81 -19.90 -16.40
N VAL A 99 1.42 -18.70 -15.99
CA VAL A 99 2.10 -17.97 -14.92
C VAL A 99 1.63 -18.47 -13.55
N PRO A 100 2.52 -18.88 -12.62
CA PRO A 100 2.12 -19.22 -11.24
C PRO A 100 1.55 -17.98 -10.54
N ARG A 101 0.21 -17.98 -10.36
CA ARG A 101 -0.53 -16.89 -9.73
C ARG A 101 -0.39 -16.99 -8.22
N LYS A 102 0.35 -16.07 -7.63
CA LYS A 102 0.40 -15.87 -6.17
C LYS A 102 -0.76 -14.95 -5.75
N ARG A 103 -1.61 -15.46 -4.85
CA ARG A 103 -2.64 -14.66 -4.17
C ARG A 103 -2.00 -13.76 -3.11
N LYS A 104 -2.69 -12.67 -2.77
CA LYS A 104 -2.33 -11.81 -1.64
C LYS A 104 -2.20 -12.65 -0.37
N ARG A 105 -1.09 -12.48 0.34
CA ARG A 105 -0.93 -13.06 1.67
C ARG A 105 -1.79 -12.27 2.65
N PRO A 106 -2.66 -12.92 3.44
CA PRO A 106 -3.34 -12.24 4.53
C PRO A 106 -2.33 -11.59 5.46
N TRP A 107 -2.56 -10.32 5.82
CA TRP A 107 -1.67 -9.58 6.73
C TRP A 107 -1.50 -10.28 8.09
N ARG A 108 -2.55 -10.99 8.55
CA ARG A 108 -2.54 -11.80 9.78
C ARG A 108 -1.54 -12.96 9.73
N ASP A 109 -1.15 -13.41 8.54
CA ASP A 109 -0.20 -14.51 8.34
C ASP A 109 1.26 -14.02 8.26
N ILE A 110 1.49 -12.74 8.54
CA ILE A 110 2.81 -12.13 8.63
C ILE A 110 3.06 -11.90 10.12
N PRO A 111 3.58 -12.89 10.87
CA PRO A 111 3.81 -12.72 12.29
C PRO A 111 4.87 -11.63 12.53
N PRO A 112 4.65 -10.72 13.48
CA PRO A 112 5.71 -9.84 13.97
C PRO A 112 6.74 -10.65 14.78
N PRO A 113 7.89 -10.07 15.17
CA PRO A 113 8.82 -10.64 16.14
C PRO A 113 8.12 -11.11 17.42
N ALA A 114 8.67 -12.11 18.09
CA ALA A 114 8.02 -12.74 19.26
C ALA A 114 7.85 -11.79 20.46
N ASP A 115 8.68 -10.76 20.54
CA ASP A 115 8.70 -9.71 21.56
C ASP A 115 7.87 -8.47 21.16
N ALA A 116 7.34 -8.43 19.94
CA ALA A 116 6.54 -7.31 19.48
C ALA A 116 5.13 -7.32 20.12
N PRO A 117 4.57 -6.13 20.42
CA PRO A 117 3.18 -6.01 20.85
C PRO A 117 2.21 -6.54 19.79
N PRO A 118 0.99 -6.96 20.19
CA PRO A 118 -0.04 -7.38 19.25
C PRO A 118 -0.44 -6.22 18.33
N ILE A 119 -0.61 -6.52 17.05
CA ILE A 119 -1.00 -5.53 16.05
C ILE A 119 -2.51 -5.27 16.15
N PRO A 120 -2.95 -4.01 16.32
CA PRO A 120 -4.37 -3.67 16.30
C PRO A 120 -5.00 -4.04 14.94
N PRO A 121 -6.22 -4.62 14.92
CA PRO A 121 -6.88 -4.98 13.66
C PRO A 121 -7.16 -3.76 12.77
N GLU A 122 -7.41 -2.59 13.35
CA GLU A 122 -7.57 -1.32 12.64
C GLU A 122 -6.26 -0.88 11.98
N GLY A 123 -5.12 -1.18 12.60
CA GLY A 123 -3.80 -0.92 12.03
C GLY A 123 -3.54 -1.78 10.79
N ILE A 124 -3.95 -3.06 10.85
CA ILE A 124 -3.89 -3.96 9.70
C ILE A 124 -4.80 -3.46 8.57
N ASP A 125 -6.02 -3.03 8.89
CA ASP A 125 -6.97 -2.50 7.90
C ASP A 125 -6.43 -1.23 7.21
N LEU A 126 -5.86 -0.30 7.98
CA LEU A 126 -5.26 0.91 7.43
C LEU A 126 -4.08 0.59 6.49
N VAL A 127 -3.19 -0.31 6.88
CA VAL A 127 -2.09 -0.79 6.03
C VAL A 127 -2.61 -1.44 4.75
N ASP A 128 -3.68 -2.24 4.84
CA ASP A 128 -4.30 -2.88 3.69
C ASP A 128 -4.84 -1.89 2.66
N ARG A 129 -5.41 -0.77 3.12
CA ARG A 129 -5.94 0.31 2.27
C ARG A 129 -4.82 1.16 1.65
N LEU A 130 -3.75 1.44 2.39
CA LEU A 130 -2.61 2.22 1.90
C LEU A 130 -1.76 1.43 0.89
N LEU A 131 -1.54 0.14 1.14
CA LEU A 131 -0.70 -0.72 0.30
C LEU A 131 -1.51 -1.43 -0.79
N ARG A 132 -2.02 -0.64 -1.73
CA ARG A 132 -2.70 -1.10 -2.97
C ARG A 132 -1.87 -0.77 -4.21
N TYR A 133 -1.82 -1.69 -5.18
CA TYR A 133 -1.15 -1.42 -6.46
C TYR A 133 -1.82 -0.29 -7.20
N ASP A 134 -3.15 -0.34 -7.29
CA ASP A 134 -3.93 0.71 -7.91
C ASP A 134 -3.88 1.96 -7.04
N HIS A 135 -3.19 2.98 -7.54
CA HIS A 135 -3.04 4.26 -6.86
C HIS A 135 -4.38 4.97 -6.65
N ALA A 136 -5.38 4.72 -7.50
CA ALA A 136 -6.71 5.32 -7.39
C ALA A 136 -7.58 4.65 -6.31
N GLU A 137 -7.20 3.47 -5.83
CA GLU A 137 -7.90 2.78 -4.72
C GLU A 137 -7.34 3.16 -3.35
N ARG A 138 -6.22 3.90 -3.30
CA ARG A 138 -5.62 4.34 -2.04
C ARG A 138 -6.45 5.49 -1.46
N PRO A 139 -6.68 5.52 -0.13
CA PRO A 139 -7.35 6.64 0.51
C PRO A 139 -6.48 7.89 0.39
N THR A 140 -7.10 9.06 0.29
CA THR A 140 -6.44 10.35 0.46
C THR A 140 -5.88 10.51 1.88
N ALA A 141 -5.01 11.50 2.09
CA ALA A 141 -4.48 11.80 3.42
C ALA A 141 -5.59 12.10 4.44
N VAL A 142 -6.63 12.84 4.04
CA VAL A 142 -7.78 13.16 4.90
C VAL A 142 -8.56 11.90 5.27
N GLU A 143 -8.82 11.01 4.30
CA GLU A 143 -9.51 9.74 4.56
C GLU A 143 -8.68 8.80 5.43
N ALA A 144 -7.36 8.75 5.23
CA ALA A 144 -6.46 7.97 6.07
C ALA A 144 -6.42 8.52 7.52
N MET A 145 -6.38 9.85 7.68
CA MET A 145 -6.42 10.50 9.00
C MET A 145 -7.77 10.34 9.71
N ALA A 146 -8.86 10.14 8.98
CA ALA A 146 -10.19 9.83 9.53
C ALA A 146 -10.39 8.35 9.88
N HIS A 147 -9.39 7.49 9.61
CA HIS A 147 -9.49 6.06 9.88
C HIS A 147 -9.68 5.76 11.38
N PRO A 148 -10.43 4.70 11.77
CA PRO A 148 -10.61 4.31 13.17
C PRO A 148 -9.32 4.00 13.94
N PHE A 149 -8.26 3.63 13.21
CA PHE A 149 -6.92 3.47 13.79
C PHE A 149 -6.44 4.71 14.56
N PHE A 150 -6.92 5.90 14.19
CA PHE A 150 -6.59 7.15 14.86
C PHE A 150 -7.72 7.69 15.77
N ASP A 151 -8.77 6.91 16.07
CA ASP A 151 -9.86 7.33 16.97
C ASP A 151 -9.31 7.78 18.32
N GLU A 152 -8.49 6.96 18.98
CA GLU A 152 -7.90 7.27 20.29
C GLU A 152 -7.11 8.59 20.31
N VAL A 153 -6.37 8.86 19.22
CA VAL A 153 -5.58 10.08 19.07
C VAL A 153 -6.50 11.29 18.87
N ARG A 154 -7.54 11.16 18.02
CA ARG A 154 -8.51 12.24 17.79
C ARG A 154 -9.27 12.59 19.05
N GLU A 155 -9.78 11.58 19.77
CA GLU A 155 -10.49 11.78 21.03
C GLU A 155 -9.61 12.44 22.10
N THR A 156 -8.31 12.10 22.13
CA THR A 156 -7.35 12.70 23.05
C THR A 156 -7.12 14.17 22.73
N ILE A 157 -6.88 14.52 21.47
CA ILE A 157 -6.69 15.91 21.04
C ILE A 157 -7.95 16.74 21.30
N GLU A 158 -9.14 16.20 21.00
CA GLU A 158 -10.41 16.88 21.24
C GLU A 158 -10.65 17.16 22.73
N ARG A 159 -10.32 16.20 23.60
CA ARG A 159 -10.40 16.38 25.05
C ARG A 159 -9.43 17.44 25.55
N GLU A 160 -8.16 17.39 25.13
CA GLU A 160 -7.14 18.36 25.51
C GLU A 160 -7.53 19.79 25.09
N TRP A 161 -8.02 19.96 23.86
CA TRP A 161 -8.52 21.25 23.39
C TRP A 161 -9.76 21.73 24.15
N ALA A 162 -10.67 20.83 24.51
CA ALA A 162 -11.85 21.19 25.32
C ALA A 162 -11.44 21.67 26.72
N GLU A 163 -10.49 20.99 27.36
CA GLU A 163 -9.94 21.36 28.67
C GLU A 163 -9.22 22.72 28.62
N GLU A 164 -8.40 22.96 27.60
CA GLU A 164 -7.72 24.25 27.40
C GLU A 164 -8.70 25.40 27.16
N ASN A 165 -9.75 25.18 26.36
CA ASN A 165 -10.76 26.19 26.09
C ASN A 165 -11.58 26.51 27.35
N ALA A 166 -12.00 25.50 28.11
CA ALA A 166 -12.68 25.70 29.39
C ALA A 166 -11.81 26.50 30.38
N ALA A 167 -10.51 26.17 30.46
CA ALA A 167 -9.57 26.90 31.32
C ALA A 167 -9.33 28.36 30.87
N ARG A 168 -9.47 28.66 29.58
CA ARG A 168 -9.39 30.04 29.04
C ARG A 168 -10.65 30.83 29.38
N GLU A 169 -11.83 30.23 29.24
CA GLU A 169 -13.11 30.85 29.59
C GLU A 169 -13.20 31.15 31.10
N GLU A 170 -12.78 30.24 31.97
CA GLU A 170 -12.72 30.49 33.42
C GLU A 170 -11.80 31.66 33.79
N LYS A 171 -10.67 31.82 33.07
CA LYS A 171 -9.73 32.95 33.28
C LYS A 171 -10.28 34.28 32.76
N GLU A 172 -11.10 34.28 31.71
CA GLU A 172 -11.78 35.48 31.22
C GLU A 172 -12.92 35.92 32.16
N VAL A 173 -13.69 34.97 32.69
CA VAL A 173 -14.79 35.25 33.64
C VAL A 173 -14.27 35.75 35.00
N THR A 174 -13.12 35.25 35.45
CA THR A 174 -12.49 35.67 36.72
C THR A 174 -11.58 36.90 36.59
N SER A 175 -11.46 37.48 35.39
CA SER A 175 -10.67 38.69 35.17
C SER A 175 -11.31 39.90 35.87
N PRO A 176 -10.57 40.64 36.73
CA PRO A 176 -11.11 41.72 37.56
C PRO A 176 -11.60 42.95 36.78
N SER A 177 -11.43 42.99 35.45
CA SER A 177 -11.96 44.07 34.60
C SER A 177 -13.47 44.01 34.38
N ASN A 178 -14.15 42.89 34.67
CA ASN A 178 -15.62 42.78 34.58
C ASN A 178 -16.37 43.23 35.85
N PHE A 179 -15.67 43.66 36.91
CA PHE A 179 -16.25 44.09 38.19
C PHE A 179 -16.30 45.62 38.38
N LEU A 180 -16.05 46.41 37.34
CA LEU A 180 -16.06 47.89 37.38
C LEU A 180 -17.12 48.53 36.46
N GLN A 181 -18.32 47.93 36.37
CA GLN A 181 -19.53 48.64 35.94
C GLN A 181 -20.51 48.80 37.10
#